data_AF-A0A380FMP6-F1
#
_entry.id   AF-A0A380FMP6-F1
#
_cell.length_a   1.000
_cell.length_b   1.000
_cell.length_c   1.000
_cell.angle_alpha   90.00
_cell.angle_beta   90.00
_cell.angle_gamma   90.00
#
_symmetry.space_group_name_H-M   'P 1'
#
loop_
_entity.id
_entity.type
_entity.pdbx_description
1 polymer ?
#
loop_
_entity_poly.entity_id
_entity_poly.type
_entity_poly.pdbx_seq_one_letter_code
_entity_poly.pdbx_strand_id
1 'polypeptide(L)'
;MIIQKIFDKYVTVGPLLESTKIGAHGVSYFVKEQYDELKGLVGTWEEADHESVKHQRPRIDTARRAADVVLNLSSATNGKLSQKSYEDLEQQTGMTLKDISSDRASEKISFLNITAQPREVIPTAVFPGSNKKWSTLFTIYYKY
;
A
#
# COMPACT_ATOMS: atom_id res chain seq x y z
N MET A 1 -29.04 3.84 15.25
CA MET A 1 -28.52 2.55 14.74
C MET A 1 -27.70 2.68 13.44
N ILE A 2 -28.09 3.51 12.46
CA ILE A 2 -27.33 3.67 11.19
C ILE A 2 -25.98 4.40 11.36
N ILE A 3 -25.95 5.49 12.14
CA ILE A 3 -24.73 6.30 12.35
C ILE A 3 -23.61 5.48 13.01
N GLN A 4 -23.95 4.61 13.96
CA GLN A 4 -22.98 3.72 14.61
C GLN A 4 -22.27 2.81 13.60
N LYS A 5 -23.04 2.21 12.67
CA LYS A 5 -22.47 1.34 11.61
C LYS A 5 -21.58 2.09 10.63
N ILE A 6 -21.79 3.39 10.42
CA ILE A 6 -20.92 4.23 9.59
C ILE A 6 -19.62 4.51 10.33
N PHE A 7 -19.70 4.91 11.59
CA PHE A 7 -18.52 5.16 12.41
C PHE A 7 -17.65 3.92 12.55
N ASP A 8 -18.25 2.75 12.79
CA ASP A 8 -17.52 1.49 12.90
C ASP A 8 -16.74 1.14 11.62
N LYS A 9 -17.31 1.42 10.45
CA LYS A 9 -16.62 1.29 9.16
C LYS A 9 -15.53 2.34 8.97
N TYR A 10 -15.77 3.58 9.42
CA TYR A 10 -14.82 4.69 9.30
C TYR A 10 -13.52 4.43 10.07
N VAL A 11 -13.62 3.79 11.25
CA VAL A 11 -12.46 3.51 12.11
C VAL A 11 -11.81 2.13 11.88
N THR A 12 -12.16 1.45 10.79
CA THR A 12 -11.71 0.08 10.50
C THR A 12 -11.26 -0.09 9.06
N VAL A 13 -10.15 -0.79 8.85
CA VAL A 13 -9.73 -1.16 7.49
C VAL A 13 -10.71 -2.18 6.92
N GLY A 14 -11.28 -1.87 5.75
CA GLY A 14 -12.31 -2.69 5.13
C GLY A 14 -11.80 -4.05 4.62
N PRO A 15 -12.67 -5.08 4.58
CA PRO A 15 -12.29 -6.46 4.27
C PRO A 15 -12.00 -6.72 2.79
N LEU A 16 -12.35 -5.80 1.89
CA LEU A 16 -12.13 -5.98 0.45
C LEU A 16 -10.64 -6.14 0.11
N LEU A 17 -9.74 -5.58 0.93
CA LEU A 17 -8.30 -5.71 0.73
C LEU A 17 -7.77 -7.15 0.89
N GLU A 18 -8.57 -8.06 1.45
CA GLU A 18 -8.23 -9.48 1.59
C GLU A 18 -8.39 -10.26 0.27
N SER A 19 -9.29 -9.81 -0.60
CA SER A 19 -9.74 -10.57 -1.78
C SER A 19 -9.78 -9.79 -3.08
N THR A 20 -9.64 -8.46 -3.03
CA THR A 20 -9.70 -7.59 -4.21
C THR A 20 -8.34 -6.98 -4.52
N LYS A 21 -8.11 -6.66 -5.80
CA LYS A 21 -6.97 -5.85 -6.20
C LYS A 21 -7.22 -4.40 -5.83
N ILE A 22 -6.17 -3.69 -5.43
CA ILE A 22 -6.13 -2.23 -5.40
C ILE A 22 -5.27 -1.74 -6.55
N GLY A 23 -5.50 -0.50 -6.98
CA GLY A 23 -4.77 0.04 -8.12
C GLY A 23 -5.22 1.43 -8.51
N ALA A 24 -4.40 2.05 -9.36
CA ALA A 24 -4.68 3.33 -10.01
C ALA A 24 -3.87 3.39 -11.32
N HIS A 25 -4.28 4.29 -12.21
CA HIS A 25 -3.56 4.56 -13.47
C HIS A 25 -3.29 3.32 -14.34
N GLY A 26 -4.27 2.40 -14.41
CA GLY A 26 -4.19 1.20 -15.24
C GLY A 26 -3.43 0.03 -14.60
N VAL A 27 -2.82 0.20 -13.43
CA VAL A 27 -2.09 -0.85 -12.72
C VAL A 27 -2.89 -1.34 -11.52
N SER A 28 -2.96 -2.66 -11.31
CA SER A 28 -3.69 -3.23 -10.15
C SER A 28 -3.11 -4.54 -9.61
N TYR A 29 -3.05 -4.68 -8.28
CA TYR A 29 -2.42 -5.82 -7.62
C TYR A 29 -3.08 -6.18 -6.27
N PHE A 30 -2.87 -7.43 -5.83
CA PHE A 30 -3.39 -7.92 -4.55
C PHE A 30 -2.51 -7.47 -3.37
N VAL A 31 -3.18 -7.13 -2.26
CA VAL A 31 -2.53 -6.64 -1.02
C VAL A 31 -2.87 -7.46 0.22
N LYS A 32 -3.35 -8.70 0.05
CA LYS A 32 -3.76 -9.57 1.16
C LYS A 32 -2.68 -9.69 2.24
N GLU A 33 -1.44 -9.94 1.83
CA GLU A 33 -0.32 -10.06 2.79
C GLU A 33 -0.13 -8.76 3.59
N GLN A 34 -0.18 -7.60 2.92
CA GLN A 34 -0.02 -6.31 3.58
C GLN A 34 -1.21 -6.01 4.49
N TYR A 35 -2.42 -6.46 4.14
CA TYR A 35 -3.58 -6.39 5.03
C TYR A 35 -3.40 -7.28 6.28
N ASP A 36 -2.85 -8.49 6.13
CA ASP A 36 -2.56 -9.36 7.27
C ASP A 36 -1.46 -8.77 8.17
N GLU A 37 -0.43 -8.15 7.59
CA GLU A 37 0.59 -7.39 8.35
C GLU A 37 -0.02 -6.25 9.19
N LEU A 38 -1.06 -5.57 8.66
CA LEU A 38 -1.71 -4.48 9.38
C LEU A 38 -2.36 -4.94 10.69
N LYS A 39 -2.84 -6.18 10.78
CA LYS A 39 -3.41 -6.72 12.02
C LYS A 39 -2.41 -6.65 13.18
N GLY A 40 -1.14 -6.92 12.91
CA GLY A 40 -0.06 -6.76 13.90
C GLY A 40 0.41 -5.31 14.07
N LEU A 41 0.46 -4.53 12.98
CA LEU A 41 1.00 -3.16 12.99
C LEU A 41 0.11 -2.16 13.73
N VAL A 42 -1.20 -2.19 13.47
CA VAL A 42 -2.15 -1.22 14.04
C VAL A 42 -3.07 -1.83 15.09
N GLY A 43 -3.00 -3.16 15.28
CA GLY A 43 -3.89 -3.92 16.15
C GLY A 43 -5.26 -4.16 15.52
N THR A 44 -6.01 -5.10 16.10
CA THR A 44 -7.37 -5.47 15.70
C THR A 44 -8.42 -5.01 16.70
N TRP A 45 -9.68 -4.97 16.27
CA TRP A 45 -10.81 -4.85 17.19
C TRP A 45 -11.18 -6.21 17.79
N GLU A 46 -11.24 -6.27 19.12
CA GLU A 46 -11.70 -7.42 19.90
C GLU A 46 -13.18 -7.20 20.26
N GLU A 47 -14.08 -7.55 19.34
CA GLU A 47 -15.52 -7.43 19.52
C GLU A 47 -16.11 -8.76 20.00
N ALA A 48 -17.00 -8.72 21.00
CA ALA A 48 -17.71 -9.91 21.47
C ALA A 48 -18.74 -10.44 20.45
N ASP A 49 -19.26 -9.56 19.59
CA ASP A 49 -20.11 -9.92 18.47
C ASP A 49 -19.24 -10.26 17.25
N HIS A 50 -19.23 -11.53 16.86
CA HIS A 50 -18.49 -12.02 15.69
C HIS A 50 -19.03 -11.50 14.35
N GLU A 51 -20.30 -11.04 14.31
CA GLU A 51 -20.91 -10.44 13.11
C GLU A 51 -20.61 -8.95 12.99
N SER A 52 -19.89 -8.36 13.96
CA SER A 52 -19.48 -6.97 13.93
C SER A 52 -18.59 -6.69 12.72
N VAL A 53 -18.87 -5.57 12.03
CA VAL A 53 -18.07 -5.12 10.87
C VAL A 53 -16.61 -4.80 11.21
N LYS A 54 -16.26 -4.78 12.51
CA LYS A 54 -14.92 -4.50 13.01
C LYS A 54 -14.17 -5.74 13.46
N HIS A 55 -14.89 -6.82 13.79
CA HIS A 55 -14.34 -7.99 14.47
C HIS A 55 -13.09 -8.52 13.76
N GLN A 56 -11.96 -8.62 14.48
CA GLN A 56 -10.68 -9.12 13.97
C GLN A 56 -10.10 -8.34 12.77
N ARG A 57 -10.50 -7.07 12.60
CA ARG A 57 -10.02 -6.21 11.50
C ARG A 57 -9.07 -5.12 12.00
N PRO A 58 -8.12 -4.67 11.14
CA PRO A 58 -7.17 -3.64 11.53
C PRO A 58 -7.84 -2.31 11.88
N ARG A 59 -7.33 -1.65 12.93
CA ARG A 59 -7.84 -0.38 13.45
C ARG A 59 -7.27 0.84 12.70
N ILE A 60 -8.09 1.84 12.43
CA ILE A 60 -7.69 3.16 11.88
C ILE A 60 -8.34 4.34 12.62
N ASP A 61 -8.60 4.15 13.92
CA ASP A 61 -9.20 5.13 14.85
C ASP A 61 -8.27 6.27 15.28
N THR A 62 -7.01 6.27 14.86
CA THR A 62 -6.08 7.38 15.10
C THR A 62 -5.40 7.79 13.80
N ALA A 63 -5.03 9.08 13.69
CA ALA A 63 -4.27 9.57 12.55
C ALA A 63 -2.96 8.79 12.35
N ARG A 64 -2.31 8.38 13.45
CA ARG A 64 -1.10 7.57 13.42
C ARG A 64 -1.33 6.22 12.74
N ARG A 65 -2.38 5.49 13.13
CA ARG A 65 -2.76 4.20 12.52
C ARG A 65 -3.18 4.37 11.07
N ALA A 66 -3.95 5.40 10.76
CA ALA A 66 -4.33 5.71 9.38
C ALA A 66 -3.09 5.94 8.50
N ALA A 67 -2.09 6.68 8.98
CA ALA A 67 -0.84 6.88 8.28
C ALA A 67 -0.06 5.57 8.07
N ASP A 68 0.02 4.70 9.09
CA ASP A 68 0.65 3.37 8.94
C ASP A 68 -0.06 2.51 7.89
N VAL A 69 -1.39 2.55 7.84
CA VAL A 69 -2.18 1.83 6.83
C VAL A 69 -1.86 2.32 5.43
N VAL A 70 -1.84 3.64 5.22
CA VAL A 70 -1.47 4.24 3.93
C VAL A 70 -0.06 3.83 3.51
N LEU A 71 0.91 3.93 4.43
CA LEU A 71 2.30 3.60 4.15
C LEU A 71 2.52 2.11 3.87
N ASN A 72 1.78 1.21 4.53
CA ASN A 72 1.93 -0.24 4.30
C ASN A 72 1.28 -0.69 2.99
N LEU A 73 0.19 -0.03 2.56
CA LEU A 73 -0.59 -0.41 1.37
C LEU A 73 -0.17 0.34 0.09
N SER A 74 0.61 1.41 0.19
CA SER A 74 1.08 2.16 -0.97
C SER A 74 2.32 1.53 -1.61
N SER A 75 2.29 1.38 -2.94
CA SER A 75 3.46 0.95 -3.72
C SER A 75 4.60 1.97 -3.71
N ALA A 76 4.32 3.23 -3.39
CA ALA A 76 5.35 4.27 -3.26
C ALA A 76 6.13 4.19 -1.93
N THR A 77 5.70 3.34 -1.00
CA THR A 77 6.30 3.24 0.35
C THR A 77 6.55 1.80 0.80
N ASN A 78 6.02 0.81 0.07
CA ASN A 78 6.26 -0.61 0.29
C ASN A 78 6.86 -1.24 -0.97
N GLY A 79 8.13 -1.66 -0.89
CA GLY A 79 8.91 -2.22 -1.99
C GLY A 79 8.29 -3.46 -2.61
N LYS A 80 7.62 -4.29 -1.81
CA LYS A 80 6.92 -5.48 -2.31
C LYS A 80 5.73 -5.11 -3.18
N LEU A 81 5.00 -4.05 -2.82
CA LEU A 81 3.89 -3.53 -3.62
C LEU A 81 4.38 -2.75 -4.84
N SER A 82 5.51 -2.05 -4.74
CA SER A 82 6.19 -1.49 -5.91
C SER A 82 6.50 -2.58 -6.94
N GLN A 83 7.10 -3.69 -6.52
CA GLN A 83 7.42 -4.82 -7.39
C GLN A 83 6.16 -5.40 -8.05
N LYS A 84 5.08 -5.62 -7.29
CA LYS A 84 3.78 -6.05 -7.83
C LYS A 84 3.19 -5.05 -8.84
N SER A 85 3.39 -3.74 -8.62
CA SER A 85 2.92 -2.71 -9.56
C SER A 85 3.63 -2.82 -10.90
N TYR A 86 4.96 -3.05 -10.89
CA TYR A 86 5.70 -3.28 -12.13
C TYR A 86 5.34 -4.62 -12.78
N GLU A 87 5.20 -5.70 -12.02
CA GLU A 87 4.76 -7.00 -12.58
C GLU A 87 3.46 -6.89 -13.39
N ASP A 88 2.47 -6.15 -12.89
CA ASP A 88 1.21 -5.93 -13.60
C ASP A 88 1.42 -5.07 -14.87
N LEU A 89 2.28 -4.06 -14.83
CA LEU A 89 2.63 -3.26 -16.01
C LEU A 89 3.45 -4.05 -17.05
N GLU A 90 4.35 -4.93 -16.62
CA GLU A 90 5.10 -5.85 -17.49
C GLU A 90 4.13 -6.78 -18.24
N GLN A 91 3.09 -7.29 -17.57
CA GLN A 91 2.07 -8.13 -18.20
C GLN A 91 1.27 -7.39 -19.30
N GLN A 92 1.03 -6.09 -19.10
CA GLN A 92 0.30 -5.27 -20.07
C GLN A 92 1.16 -4.87 -21.28
N THR A 93 2.46 -4.65 -21.07
CA THR A 93 3.37 -4.08 -22.07
C THR A 93 4.30 -5.08 -22.74
N GLY A 94 4.54 -6.23 -22.10
CA GLY A 94 5.54 -7.22 -22.52
C GLY A 94 6.99 -6.81 -22.25
N MET A 95 7.23 -5.68 -21.60
CA MET A 95 8.58 -5.18 -21.29
C MET A 95 9.04 -5.61 -19.89
N THR A 96 10.34 -5.77 -19.69
CA THR A 96 10.92 -5.94 -18.35
C THR A 96 11.13 -4.58 -17.67
N LEU A 97 10.44 -4.37 -16.55
CA LEU A 97 10.34 -3.14 -15.78
C LEU A 97 10.52 -3.36 -14.26
N LYS A 98 10.38 -4.59 -13.75
CA LYS A 98 10.51 -4.90 -12.32
C LYS A 98 11.92 -4.61 -11.78
N ASP A 99 12.92 -4.54 -12.66
CA ASP A 99 14.27 -4.10 -12.35
C ASP A 99 14.34 -2.65 -11.84
N ILE A 100 13.32 -1.83 -12.11
CA ILE A 100 13.31 -0.42 -11.72
C ILE A 100 13.32 -0.25 -10.19
N SER A 101 12.64 -1.11 -9.45
CA SER A 101 12.58 -1.05 -7.98
C SER A 101 13.17 -2.25 -7.26
N SER A 102 13.91 -3.13 -7.96
CA SER A 102 14.46 -4.37 -7.40
C SER A 102 15.35 -4.14 -6.17
N ASP A 103 16.17 -3.08 -6.21
CA ASP A 103 17.14 -2.76 -5.15
C ASP A 103 16.44 -2.32 -3.85
N ARG A 104 15.17 -1.93 -3.94
CA ARG A 104 14.33 -1.46 -2.83
C ARG A 104 13.17 -2.39 -2.55
N ALA A 105 13.17 -3.62 -3.09
CA ALA A 105 12.05 -4.57 -2.98
C ALA A 105 11.70 -4.96 -1.53
N SER A 106 12.69 -4.96 -0.62
CA SER A 106 12.49 -5.26 0.81
C SER A 106 12.17 -4.03 1.66
N GLU A 107 12.22 -2.83 1.09
CA GLU A 107 12.04 -1.59 1.84
C GLU A 107 10.58 -1.38 2.25
N LYS A 108 10.38 -0.95 3.50
CA LYS A 108 9.09 -0.48 4.02
C LYS A 108 9.30 0.84 4.74
N ILE A 109 8.75 1.92 4.18
CA ILE A 109 8.81 3.24 4.79
C ILE A 109 7.72 3.31 5.87
N SER A 110 8.12 3.31 7.14
CA SER A 110 7.20 3.55 8.25
C SER A 110 7.09 5.03 8.59
N PHE A 111 6.05 5.40 9.34
CA PHE A 111 5.93 6.78 9.79
C PHE A 111 7.06 7.18 10.76
N LEU A 112 7.58 6.24 11.57
CA LEU A 112 8.76 6.51 12.39
C LEU A 112 9.98 6.86 11.52
N ASN A 113 10.11 6.22 10.35
CA ASN A 113 11.18 6.55 9.42
C ASN A 113 11.06 8.00 8.92
N ILE A 114 9.86 8.46 8.54
CA ILE A 114 9.64 9.80 7.98
C ILE A 114 9.64 10.91 9.04
N THR A 115 9.24 10.63 10.28
CA THR A 115 9.35 11.60 11.38
C THR A 115 10.77 11.77 11.86
N ALA A 116 11.60 10.71 11.78
CA ALA A 116 13.03 10.81 12.05
C ALA A 116 13.77 11.58 10.96
N GLN A 117 13.45 11.31 9.69
CA GLN A 117 14.04 12.00 8.54
C GLN A 117 13.13 11.77 7.32
N PRO A 118 12.86 12.80 6.49
CA PRO A 118 12.17 12.60 5.22
C PRO A 118 12.77 11.45 4.41
N ARG A 119 11.91 10.58 3.85
CA ARG A 119 12.31 9.44 3.02
C ARG A 119 11.89 9.69 1.60
N GLU A 120 12.77 9.31 0.68
CA GLU A 120 12.45 9.27 -0.73
C GLU A 120 11.50 8.11 -1.01
N VAL A 121 10.42 8.37 -1.75
CA VAL A 121 9.47 7.35 -2.16
C VAL A 121 10.11 6.30 -3.08
N ILE A 122 9.56 5.10 -3.08
CA ILE A 122 9.97 3.99 -3.95
C ILE A 122 9.33 4.21 -5.34
N PRO A 123 10.08 4.04 -6.45
CA PRO A 123 9.49 4.05 -7.79
C PRO A 123 8.32 3.07 -7.89
N THR A 124 7.25 3.43 -8.58
CA THR A 124 6.09 2.55 -8.77
C THR A 124 5.50 2.75 -10.16
N ALA A 125 4.95 1.68 -10.75
CA ALA A 125 4.25 1.74 -12.02
C ALA A 125 2.95 2.57 -12.00
N VAL A 126 2.46 2.93 -10.81
CA VAL A 126 1.27 3.80 -10.66
C VAL A 126 1.56 5.23 -11.16
N PHE A 127 2.82 5.68 -11.17
CA PHE A 127 3.22 6.99 -11.66
C PHE A 127 4.36 6.86 -12.69
N PRO A 128 4.43 7.74 -13.70
CA PRO A 128 5.42 7.63 -14.78
C PRO A 128 6.87 7.96 -14.38
N GLY A 129 7.13 8.30 -13.10
CA GLY A 129 8.43 8.69 -12.59
C GLY A 129 9.22 7.54 -11.97
N SER A 130 10.54 7.58 -12.13
CA SER A 130 11.46 6.70 -11.39
C SER A 130 12.61 7.53 -10.85
N ASN A 131 13.01 7.30 -9.60
CA ASN A 131 14.15 8.00 -8.99
C ASN A 131 15.45 7.18 -9.08
N LYS A 132 15.50 6.16 -9.94
CA LYS A 132 16.73 5.39 -10.19
C LYS A 132 17.77 6.32 -10.84
N LYS A 133 18.84 6.66 -10.11
CA LYS A 133 19.98 7.50 -10.55
C LYS A 133 19.72 9.02 -10.69
N TRP A 134 18.95 9.64 -9.80
CA TRP A 134 18.74 11.11 -9.76
C TRP A 134 17.99 11.74 -10.95
N SER A 135 17.40 10.95 -11.86
CA SER A 135 16.57 11.47 -12.93
C SER A 135 15.11 11.58 -12.47
N THR A 136 14.62 12.80 -12.18
CA THR A 136 13.22 13.03 -11.79
C THR A 136 12.20 12.69 -12.89
N LEU A 137 11.06 12.14 -12.47
CA LEU A 137 9.71 12.20 -13.07
C LEU A 137 9.42 11.67 -14.49
N PHE A 138 10.41 11.33 -15.33
CA PHE A 138 10.13 10.97 -16.73
C PHE A 138 10.90 9.76 -17.31
N THR A 139 11.51 8.90 -16.49
CA THR A 139 12.37 7.82 -17.00
C THR A 139 11.62 6.73 -17.78
N ILE A 140 10.33 6.49 -17.51
CA ILE A 140 9.58 5.42 -18.20
C ILE A 140 9.37 5.76 -19.69
N TYR A 141 9.21 7.03 -20.04
CA TYR A 141 8.98 7.44 -21.44
C TYR A 141 10.23 7.40 -22.32
N TYR A 142 11.44 7.47 -21.76
CA TYR A 142 12.70 7.48 -22.53
C TYR A 142 13.32 6.09 -22.76
N LYS A 143 12.68 5.02 -22.26
CA LYS A 143 13.00 3.64 -22.70
C LYS A 143 12.33 3.30 -24.05
N TYR A 144 11.62 4.26 -24.66
CA TYR A 144 11.02 4.21 -25.99
C TYR A 144 11.73 5.18 -26.94
#